data_AF-A0A7C5T1F4-F1
#
_entry.id   AF-A0A7C5T1F4-F1
#
_cell.length_a   1.000
_cell.length_b   1.000
_cell.length_c   1.000
_cell.angle_alpha   90.00
_cell.angle_beta   90.00
_cell.angle_gamma   90.00
#
_symmetry.space_group_name_H-M   'P 1'
#
loop_
_entity.id
_entity.type
_entity.pdbx_description
1 polymer ?
#
loop_
_entity_poly.entity_id
_entity_poly.type
_entity_poly.pdbx_seq_one_letter_code
_entity_poly.pdbx_strand_id
1 'polypeptide(L)'
;MRALCPVCRKKRLLSQAVGVCGNCLRERPEEAKPYVEKARLRSRRIFRFPETPPRDPKGIPCGLCVHNCRIPKNGQGFCGLPPGSREKAKVSWYYDGLPTNCA
;
A
#
# COMPACT_ATOMS: atom_id res chain seq x y z
N MET A 1 17.89 -7.28 6.63
CA MET A 1 19.08 -6.98 7.48
C MET A 1 18.95 -7.71 8.82
N ARG A 2 20.04 -8.17 9.45
CA ARG A 2 19.98 -8.70 10.82
C ARG A 2 20.14 -7.55 11.82
N ALA A 3 19.10 -7.25 12.59
CA ALA A 3 19.07 -6.16 13.57
C ALA A 3 18.10 -6.49 14.72
N LEU A 4 18.10 -5.67 15.79
CA LEU A 4 17.13 -5.79 16.88
C LEU A 4 15.74 -5.39 16.40
N CYS A 5 14.77 -6.29 16.54
CA CYS A 5 13.38 -5.97 16.24
C CYS A 5 12.83 -4.99 17.28
N PRO A 6 12.17 -3.89 16.88
CA PRO A 6 11.68 -2.91 17.83
C PRO A 6 10.54 -3.45 18.71
N VAL A 7 9.80 -4.46 18.25
CA VAL A 7 8.67 -5.08 18.97
C VAL A 7 9.16 -6.13 19.98
N CYS A 8 9.78 -7.22 19.52
CA CYS A 8 10.19 -8.31 20.44
C CYS A 8 11.58 -8.13 21.06
N ARG A 9 12.32 -7.07 20.70
CA ARG A 9 13.67 -6.75 21.20
C ARG A 9 14.72 -7.86 21.00
N LYS A 10 14.47 -8.82 20.11
CA LYS A 10 15.41 -9.89 19.73
C LYS A 10 16.12 -9.57 18.42
N LYS A 11 17.37 -10.02 18.27
CA LYS A 11 18.10 -9.93 17.00
C LYS A 11 17.43 -10.87 15.98
N ARG A 12 16.89 -10.31 14.91
CA ARG A 12 16.10 -11.04 13.89
C ARG A 12 16.46 -10.54 12.49
N LEU A 13 16.05 -11.30 11.49
CA LEU A 13 16.00 -10.79 10.11
C LEU A 13 14.82 -9.82 10.00
N LEU A 14 15.10 -8.56 9.67
CA LEU A 14 14.10 -7.52 9.46
C LEU A 14 13.97 -7.20 7.98
N SER A 15 12.73 -6.98 7.54
CA SER A 15 12.43 -6.35 6.25
C SER A 15 13.01 -4.93 6.23
N GLN A 16 13.67 -4.56 5.14
CA GLN A 16 14.16 -3.19 4.96
C GLN A 16 13.02 -2.18 4.80
N ALA A 17 11.90 -2.61 4.20
CA ALA A 17 10.75 -1.75 3.99
C ALA A 17 9.95 -1.52 5.28
N VAL A 18 9.76 -2.56 6.09
CA VAL A 18 8.88 -2.54 7.28
C VAL A 18 9.64 -2.34 8.60
N GLY A 19 10.87 -2.84 8.71
CA GLY A 19 11.67 -2.73 9.94
C GLY A 19 11.24 -3.61 11.10
N VAL A 20 10.32 -4.57 10.88
CA VAL A 20 9.83 -5.53 11.87
C VAL A 20 10.09 -6.95 11.39
N CYS A 21 10.28 -7.90 12.31
CA CYS A 21 10.51 -9.30 11.95
C CYS A 21 9.19 -10.00 11.58
N GLY A 22 9.27 -11.06 10.79
CA GLY A 22 8.09 -11.82 10.33
C GLY A 22 7.22 -12.37 11.47
N ASN A 23 7.84 -12.82 12.58
CA ASN A 23 7.09 -13.35 13.72
C ASN A 23 6.22 -12.27 14.37
N CYS A 24 6.78 -11.08 14.68
CA CYS A 24 6.00 -10.01 15.29
C CYS A 24 4.89 -9.50 14.37
N LEU A 25 5.09 -9.51 13.05
CA LEU A 25 4.03 -9.14 12.10
C LEU A 25 2.82 -10.07 12.17
N ARG A 26 3.02 -11.35 12.51
CA ARG A 26 1.95 -12.35 12.60
C ARG A 26 1.36 -12.47 14.00
N GLU A 27 2.23 -12.50 15.01
CA GLU A 27 1.86 -12.83 16.39
C GLU A 27 1.55 -11.59 17.24
N ARG A 28 2.02 -10.40 16.84
CA ARG A 28 1.86 -9.13 17.56
C ARG A 28 1.41 -8.00 16.64
N PRO A 29 0.30 -8.17 15.91
CA PRO A 29 -0.11 -7.24 14.86
C PRO A 29 -0.36 -5.82 15.39
N GLU A 30 -0.95 -5.67 16.58
CA GLU A 30 -1.22 -4.35 17.16
C GLU A 30 0.06 -3.59 17.51
N GLU A 31 1.06 -4.26 18.09
CA GLU A 31 2.38 -3.65 18.36
C GLU A 31 3.14 -3.33 17.06
N ALA A 32 2.97 -4.16 16.03
CA ALA A 32 3.64 -3.98 14.74
C ALA A 32 2.97 -2.93 13.84
N LYS A 33 1.68 -2.64 14.06
CA LYS A 33 0.83 -1.78 13.22
C LYS A 33 1.45 -0.41 12.93
N PRO A 34 2.02 0.34 13.89
CA PRO A 34 2.58 1.66 13.60
C PRO A 34 3.73 1.62 12.57
N TYR A 35 4.54 0.55 12.60
CA TYR A 35 5.64 0.35 11.65
C TYR A 35 5.12 0.00 10.26
N VAL A 36 4.10 -0.85 10.19
CA VAL A 36 3.44 -1.23 8.93
C VAL A 36 2.75 -0.04 8.29
N GLU A 37 2.03 0.77 9.08
CA GLU A 37 1.39 2.00 8.57
C GLU A 37 2.42 2.97 8.04
N LYS A 38 3.51 3.22 8.78
CA LYS A 38 4.61 4.09 8.31
C LYS A 38 5.19 3.60 6.98
N ALA A 39 5.42 2.29 6.84
CA ALA A 39 5.91 1.71 5.60
C ALA A 39 4.90 1.88 4.45
N ARG A 40 3.60 1.68 4.72
CA ARG A 40 2.52 1.86 3.74
C ARG A 40 2.43 3.31 3.26
N LEU A 41 2.44 4.28 4.17
CA LEU A 41 2.43 5.72 3.84
C LEU A 41 3.63 6.10 2.98
N ARG A 42 4.84 5.63 3.34
CA ARG A 42 6.06 5.87 2.56
C ARG A 42 5.93 5.32 1.13
N SER A 43 5.45 4.08 0.99
CA SER A 43 5.26 3.45 -0.33
C SER A 43 4.30 4.28 -1.20
N ARG A 44 3.19 4.75 -0.62
CA ARG A 44 2.20 5.54 -1.35
C ARG A 44 2.74 6.91 -1.78
N ARG A 45 3.53 7.58 -0.93
CA ARG A 45 4.18 8.86 -1.26
C ARG A 45 5.11 8.75 -2.48
N ILE A 46 5.87 7.66 -2.60
CA ILE A 46 6.81 7.46 -3.73
C ILE A 46 6.07 7.52 -5.07
N PHE A 47 4.87 6.96 -5.13
CA PHE A 47 4.03 6.96 -6.34
C PHE A 47 3.02 8.13 -6.38
N ARG A 48 3.13 9.08 -5.45
CA ARG A 48 2.18 10.20 -5.27
C ARG A 48 0.73 9.74 -5.09
N PHE A 49 0.51 8.56 -4.52
CA PHE A 49 -0.81 8.02 -4.23
C PHE A 49 -1.40 8.58 -2.93
N PRO A 50 -2.74 8.74 -2.81
CA PRO A 50 -3.36 9.31 -1.61
C PRO A 50 -3.07 8.44 -0.39
N GLU A 51 -2.57 8.98 0.72
CA GLU A 51 -2.18 8.18 1.90
C GLU A 51 -3.31 7.35 2.50
N THR A 52 -4.54 7.88 2.45
CA THR A 52 -5.77 7.23 2.86
C THR A 52 -6.79 7.26 1.72
N PRO A 53 -7.82 6.40 1.75
CA PRO A 53 -8.90 6.48 0.76
C PRO A 53 -9.51 7.89 0.74
N PRO A 54 -9.58 8.55 -0.43
CA PRO A 54 -10.13 9.90 -0.51
C PRO A 54 -11.62 9.91 -0.15
N ARG A 55 -12.02 10.90 0.64
CA ARG A 55 -13.38 11.10 1.15
C ARG A 55 -13.86 12.53 0.93
N ASP A 56 -13.52 13.11 -0.22
CA ASP A 56 -13.91 14.48 -0.52
C ASP A 56 -15.44 14.63 -0.52
N PRO A 57 -16.03 15.53 0.31
CA PRO A 57 -17.47 15.75 0.34
C PRO A 57 -18.08 16.16 -1.01
N LYS A 58 -17.31 16.82 -1.87
CA LYS A 58 -17.70 17.21 -3.24
C LYS A 58 -17.13 16.25 -4.29
N GLY A 59 -16.49 15.16 -3.88
CA GLY A 59 -15.87 14.19 -4.75
C GLY A 59 -16.87 13.26 -5.45
N ILE A 60 -16.42 12.69 -6.57
CA ILE A 60 -17.16 11.72 -7.37
C ILE A 60 -17.10 10.35 -6.65
N PRO A 61 -18.24 9.71 -6.35
CA PRO A 61 -18.26 8.42 -5.66
C PRO A 61 -17.76 7.28 -6.57
N CYS A 62 -16.99 6.36 -6.00
CA CYS A 62 -16.47 5.16 -6.65
C CYS A 62 -16.70 3.94 -5.74
N GLY A 63 -17.69 3.10 -6.10
CA GLY A 63 -18.14 1.94 -5.32
C GLY A 63 -17.54 0.60 -5.75
N LEU A 64 -16.39 0.61 -6.44
CA LEU A 64 -15.89 -0.57 -7.15
C LEU A 64 -15.04 -1.51 -6.30
N CYS A 65 -14.65 -1.07 -5.09
CA CYS A 65 -13.99 -1.89 -4.09
C CYS A 65 -14.37 -1.39 -2.69
N VAL A 66 -13.94 -2.12 -1.67
CA VAL A 66 -14.22 -1.82 -0.26
C VAL A 66 -13.86 -0.40 0.18
N HIS A 67 -12.96 0.29 -0.51
CA HIS A 67 -12.54 1.64 -0.14
C HIS A 67 -13.60 2.72 -0.38
N ASN A 68 -14.61 2.48 -1.23
CA ASN A 68 -15.75 3.39 -1.45
C ASN A 68 -15.34 4.87 -1.52
N CYS A 69 -14.38 5.17 -2.38
CA CYS A 69 -13.75 6.48 -2.45
C CYS A 69 -14.74 7.57 -2.88
N ARG A 70 -14.63 8.78 -2.32
CA ARG A 70 -15.16 10.01 -2.92
C ARG A 70 -13.98 10.83 -3.43
N ILE A 71 -13.78 10.78 -4.75
CA ILE A 71 -12.54 11.23 -5.38
C ILE A 71 -12.68 12.70 -5.80
N PRO A 72 -11.76 13.60 -5.38
CA PRO A 72 -11.80 15.00 -5.79
C PRO A 72 -11.77 15.17 -7.31
N LYS A 73 -12.36 16.26 -7.81
CA LYS A 73 -12.22 16.67 -9.21
C LYS A 73 -10.74 16.86 -9.54
N ASN A 74 -10.26 16.26 -10.63
CA ASN A 74 -8.84 16.20 -11.02
C ASN A 74 -7.92 15.46 -10.04
N GLY A 75 -8.49 14.73 -9.07
CA GLY A 75 -7.76 13.87 -8.16
C GLY A 75 -7.70 12.43 -8.64
N GLN A 76 -7.30 11.54 -7.74
CA GLN A 76 -7.23 10.11 -7.98
C GLN A 76 -7.72 9.32 -6.79
N GLY A 77 -8.30 8.15 -7.04
CA GLY A 77 -8.74 7.21 -6.03
C GLY A 77 -7.57 6.59 -5.26
N PHE A 78 -7.89 5.78 -4.25
CA PHE A 78 -6.88 5.06 -3.49
C PHE A 78 -6.02 4.12 -4.35
N CYS A 79 -6.54 3.66 -5.49
CA CYS A 79 -5.79 2.86 -6.46
C CYS A 79 -4.92 3.69 -7.43
N GLY A 80 -4.95 5.04 -7.36
CA GLY A 80 -4.19 5.90 -8.27
C GLY A 80 -4.87 6.16 -9.63
N LEU A 81 -6.13 5.74 -9.81
CA LEU A 81 -6.92 6.01 -11.01
C LEU A 81 -7.80 7.27 -10.84
N PRO A 82 -8.02 8.06 -11.90
CA PRO A 82 -8.93 9.21 -11.85
C PRO A 82 -10.40 8.77 -11.66
N PRO A 83 -11.30 9.67 -11.20
CA PRO A 83 -12.73 9.42 -11.25
C PRO A 83 -13.22 9.44 -12.71
N GLY A 84 -14.21 8.62 -13.06
CA GLY A 84 -14.81 8.61 -14.41
C GLY A 84 -15.09 7.22 -14.97
N SER A 85 -15.41 7.15 -16.26
CA SER A 85 -15.71 5.90 -16.96
C SER A 85 -14.47 5.00 -17.04
N ARG A 86 -14.70 3.68 -16.99
CA ARG A 86 -13.65 2.66 -17.05
C ARG A 86 -13.42 2.13 -18.47
N GLU A 87 -13.72 2.95 -19.47
CA GLU A 87 -13.54 2.60 -20.89
C GLU A 87 -12.07 2.56 -21.30
N LYS A 88 -11.18 3.14 -20.50
CA LYS A 88 -9.73 3.20 -20.74
C LYS A 88 -8.97 2.65 -19.54
N ALA A 89 -7.94 1.84 -19.82
CA ALA A 89 -7.03 1.32 -18.82
C ALA A 89 -5.73 2.14 -18.77
N LYS A 90 -5.16 2.32 -17.57
CA LYS A 90 -3.80 2.85 -17.39
C LYS A 90 -2.87 1.67 -17.16
N VAL A 91 -2.05 1.35 -18.16
CA VAL A 91 -1.18 0.16 -18.16
C VAL A 91 0.27 0.54 -18.33
N SER A 92 1.15 -0.27 -17.74
CA SER A 92 2.58 -0.30 -18.01
C SER A 92 2.97 -1.77 -18.13
N TRP A 93 3.69 -2.14 -19.18
CA TRP A 93 4.13 -3.51 -19.41
C TRP A 93 5.65 -3.58 -19.51
N TYR A 94 6.20 -4.75 -19.18
CA TYR A 94 7.60 -5.09 -19.38
C TYR A 94 7.68 -6.57 -19.79
N TYR A 95 8.78 -6.95 -20.44
CA TYR A 95 9.04 -8.36 -20.74
C TYR A 95 9.55 -9.04 -19.46
N ASP A 96 8.73 -9.93 -18.88
CA ASP A 96 9.16 -10.79 -17.78
C ASP A 96 9.87 -12.02 -18.35
N GLY A 97 11.19 -12.07 -18.21
CA GLY A 97 12.01 -13.18 -18.70
C GLY A 97 11.91 -14.45 -17.84
N LEU A 98 11.13 -14.43 -16.75
CA LEU A 98 10.87 -15.62 -15.96
C LEU A 98 9.80 -16.47 -16.67
N PRO A 99 10.09 -17.77 -16.96
CA PRO A 99 9.20 -18.61 -17.77
C PRO A 99 7.81 -18.80 -17.16
N THR A 100 7.67 -18.63 -15.84
CA THR A 100 6.39 -18.51 -15.14
C THR A 100 6.58 -17.74 -13.84
N ASN A 101 5.77 -16.72 -13.64
CA ASN A 101 5.64 -15.95 -12.41
C ASN A 101 4.91 -16.72 -11.30
N CYS A 102 5.31 -17.95 -10.96
CA CYS A 102 4.86 -18.73 -9.81
C CYS A 102 5.76 -19.97 -9.64
N ALA A 103 6.42 -20.11 -8.48
CA ALA A 103 6.94 -21.37 -7.92
C ALA A 103 6.91 -21.27 -6.39
#